data_AF-A0A4R1NPQ1-F1
#
_entry.id   AF-A0A4R1NPQ1-F1
#
_cell.length_a   1.000
_cell.length_b   1.000
_cell.length_c   1.000
_cell.angle_alpha   90.00
_cell.angle_beta   90.00
_cell.angle_gamma   90.00
#
_symmetry.space_group_name_H-M   'P 1'
#
loop_
_entity.id
_entity.type
_entity.pdbx_description
1 polymer ?
#
loop_
_entity_poly.entity_id
_entity_poly.type
_entity_poly.pdbx_seq_one_letter_code
_entity_poly.pdbx_strand_id
1 'polypeptide(L)'
;MSDERLTYPGGLAAMMDRYEGRRVPFDFGPENLPPLDTDLAALKTQTVPNSAAVKTPNDPKTSWARKRREIAEEFVGNSQLAFLNAQLISNLRKREFPPHTPELFQRIWAEESGHLIEVLSLRWLVSTLQTFAEHGNTPAQREAGQGLRMLFGIMKLYEFERTFSGLGPKQEFGFGKRKRTRLPLDMEPFALKSGGLDINLLAPVWDLALTDTVMAPLANALMEELNRESGGVFRRIDRMRQKRLRQETRK
;
A
#
# COMPACT_ATOMS: atom_id res chain seq x y z
N MET A 1 -24.03 3.61 -34.94
CA MET A 1 -22.80 3.74 -34.15
C MET A 1 -23.14 3.28 -32.75
N SER A 2 -22.64 2.12 -32.31
CA SER A 2 -22.81 1.73 -30.90
C SER A 2 -22.01 2.73 -30.07
N ASP A 3 -22.66 3.43 -29.16
CA ASP A 3 -21.99 4.27 -28.18
C ASP A 3 -20.98 3.39 -27.43
N GLU A 4 -19.69 3.62 -27.64
CA GLU A 4 -18.63 2.75 -27.12
C GLU A 4 -18.63 2.88 -25.59
N ARG A 5 -19.09 1.83 -24.91
CA ARG A 5 -19.13 1.82 -23.45
C ARG A 5 -17.71 1.71 -22.88
N LEU A 6 -17.12 2.85 -22.52
CA LEU A 6 -15.82 2.93 -21.86
C LEU A 6 -15.88 2.46 -20.39
N THR A 7 -14.80 1.88 -19.89
CA THR A 7 -14.64 1.53 -18.46
C THR A 7 -14.68 2.76 -17.56
N TYR A 8 -14.10 3.88 -18.03
CA TYR A 8 -14.17 5.18 -17.39
C TYR A 8 -15.09 6.08 -18.24
N PRO A 9 -16.34 6.34 -17.79
CA PRO A 9 -17.22 7.28 -18.48
C PRO A 9 -16.52 8.64 -18.61
N GLY A 10 -16.43 9.19 -19.83
CA GLY A 10 -15.65 10.39 -20.13
C GLY A 10 -14.16 10.15 -20.43
N GLY A 11 -13.72 8.88 -20.53
CA GLY A 11 -12.38 8.51 -20.95
C GLY A 11 -11.30 8.78 -19.90
N LEU A 12 -10.03 8.86 -20.35
CA LEU A 12 -8.87 9.04 -19.47
C LEU A 12 -8.86 10.40 -18.77
N ALA A 13 -9.46 11.44 -19.36
CA ALA A 13 -9.59 12.75 -18.73
C ALA A 13 -10.45 12.67 -17.45
N ALA A 14 -11.63 12.04 -17.51
CA ALA A 14 -12.49 11.85 -16.34
C ALA A 14 -11.83 10.96 -15.26
N MET A 15 -11.00 9.99 -15.67
CA MET A 15 -10.17 9.23 -14.74
C MET A 15 -9.19 10.15 -13.99
N MET A 16 -8.52 11.05 -14.70
CA MET A 16 -7.62 12.04 -14.11
C MET A 16 -8.37 13.00 -13.19
N ASP A 17 -9.54 13.50 -13.56
CA ASP A 17 -10.35 14.38 -12.70
C ASP A 17 -10.69 13.71 -11.37
N ARG A 18 -11.06 12.42 -11.42
CA ARG A 18 -11.35 11.63 -10.21
C ARG A 18 -10.09 11.39 -9.36
N TYR A 19 -8.96 11.13 -10.00
CA TYR A 19 -7.67 11.02 -9.32
C TYR A 19 -7.33 12.34 -8.61
N GLU A 20 -7.48 13.44 -9.32
CA GLU A 20 -7.16 14.78 -8.85
C GLU A 20 -8.10 15.29 -7.76
N GLY A 21 -9.39 14.95 -7.81
CA GLY A 21 -10.37 15.34 -6.79
C GLY A 21 -10.10 14.77 -5.39
N ARG A 22 -9.29 13.72 -5.28
CA ARG A 22 -8.89 13.13 -3.97
C ARG A 22 -7.65 13.78 -3.35
N ARG A 23 -6.93 14.59 -4.13
CA ARG A 23 -5.64 15.20 -3.75
C ARG A 23 -5.75 16.64 -3.26
N VAL A 24 -6.98 17.14 -3.05
CA VAL A 24 -7.22 18.47 -2.46
C VAL A 24 -6.46 18.60 -1.13
N PRO A 25 -5.65 19.67 -0.96
CA PRO A 25 -4.89 19.93 0.26
C PRO A 25 -5.77 19.97 1.50
N PHE A 26 -5.17 19.68 2.66
CA PHE A 26 -5.85 20.00 3.91
C PHE A 26 -5.73 21.49 4.19
N ASP A 27 -6.85 22.08 4.59
CA ASP A 27 -6.88 23.33 5.33
C ASP A 27 -6.28 23.12 6.73
N PHE A 28 -5.28 23.95 7.06
CA PHE A 28 -4.60 24.05 8.35
C PHE A 28 -4.96 25.37 9.02
N GLY A 29 -5.12 25.36 10.34
CA GLY A 29 -5.32 26.56 11.15
C GLY A 29 -4.09 26.84 12.03
N PRO A 30 -4.24 26.92 13.37
CA PRO A 30 -3.09 27.06 14.27
C PRO A 30 -2.25 25.77 14.37
N GLU A 31 -2.67 24.71 13.68
CA GLU A 31 -2.06 23.39 13.74
C GLU A 31 -0.90 23.30 12.75
N ASN A 32 0.08 22.46 13.06
CA ASN A 32 1.13 22.10 12.12
C ASN A 32 1.58 20.64 12.37
N LEU A 33 2.31 20.08 11.41
CA LEU A 33 3.10 18.88 11.64
C LEU A 33 4.31 19.22 12.52
N PRO A 34 4.83 18.26 13.32
CA PRO A 34 6.03 18.47 14.12
C PRO A 34 7.20 18.99 13.28
N PRO A 35 8.08 19.85 13.82
CA PRO A 35 9.25 20.35 13.10
C PRO A 35 10.30 19.25 12.88
N LEU A 36 11.28 19.53 11.99
CA LEU A 36 12.32 18.57 11.61
C LEU A 36 13.25 18.15 12.74
N ASP A 37 13.41 18.98 13.77
CA ASP A 37 14.25 18.74 14.94
C ASP A 37 13.49 18.02 16.08
N THR A 38 12.23 17.61 15.84
CA THR A 38 11.43 16.85 16.82
C THR A 38 12.20 15.63 17.34
N ASP A 39 12.14 15.41 18.65
CA ASP A 39 12.73 14.23 19.30
C ASP A 39 11.92 12.96 18.97
N LEU A 40 12.43 12.18 18.01
CA LEU A 40 11.79 10.93 17.58
C LEU A 40 11.87 9.84 18.64
N ALA A 41 12.90 9.84 19.49
CA ALA A 41 13.04 8.88 20.59
C ALA A 41 11.96 9.13 21.65
N ALA A 42 11.63 10.40 21.94
CA ALA A 42 10.49 10.74 22.78
C ALA A 42 9.16 10.28 22.15
N LEU A 43 8.94 10.53 20.85
CA LEU A 43 7.71 10.08 20.17
C LEU A 43 7.55 8.56 20.11
N LYS A 44 8.66 7.82 20.09
CA LYS A 44 8.66 6.36 20.14
C LYS A 44 8.12 5.80 21.45
N THR A 45 8.42 6.46 22.57
CA THR A 45 8.06 6.02 23.92
C THR A 45 6.70 6.55 24.39
N GLN A 46 6.25 7.68 23.84
CA GLN A 46 4.93 8.24 24.15
C GLN A 46 3.83 7.51 23.39
N THR A 47 2.69 7.32 24.03
CA THR A 47 1.50 6.71 23.40
C THR A 47 0.48 7.75 22.99
N VAL A 48 -0.34 7.41 21.98
CA VAL A 48 -1.49 8.23 21.59
C VAL A 48 -2.60 8.05 22.63
N PRO A 49 -3.02 9.13 23.32
CA PRO A 49 -4.07 9.03 24.32
C PRO A 49 -5.45 8.91 23.66
N ASN A 50 -6.41 8.32 24.38
CA ASN A 50 -7.82 8.26 23.97
C ASN A 50 -8.39 9.65 23.59
N SER A 51 -7.95 10.70 24.30
CA SER A 51 -8.38 12.08 24.04
C SER A 51 -8.03 12.58 22.64
N ALA A 52 -7.03 12.01 21.97
CA ALA A 52 -6.67 12.40 20.61
C ALA A 52 -7.73 12.04 19.55
N ALA A 53 -8.54 11.00 19.83
CA ALA A 53 -9.64 10.57 18.96
C ALA A 53 -10.97 11.27 19.28
N VAL A 54 -11.04 12.05 20.38
CA VAL A 54 -12.28 12.68 20.85
C VAL A 54 -12.38 14.12 20.34
N LYS A 55 -13.58 14.54 19.93
CA LYS A 55 -13.85 15.92 19.55
C LYS A 55 -14.10 16.81 20.75
N THR A 56 -13.35 17.91 20.83
CA THR A 56 -13.54 18.93 21.88
C THR A 56 -14.14 20.21 21.30
N PRO A 57 -14.86 21.02 22.11
CA PRO A 57 -15.38 22.31 21.66
C PRO A 57 -14.32 23.30 21.18
N ASN A 58 -13.08 23.14 21.67
CA ASN A 58 -11.95 24.02 21.35
C ASN A 58 -11.14 23.57 20.13
N ASP A 59 -11.52 22.46 19.49
CA ASP A 59 -10.80 21.97 18.33
C ASP A 59 -10.93 22.96 17.15
N PRO A 60 -9.84 23.22 16.41
CA PRO A 60 -9.91 23.96 15.17
C PRO A 60 -10.92 23.35 14.20
N LYS A 61 -11.69 24.21 13.52
CA LYS A 61 -12.69 23.79 12.52
C LYS A 61 -12.06 23.57 11.14
N THR A 62 -10.91 22.91 11.09
CA THR A 62 -10.12 22.72 9.87
C THR A 62 -10.29 21.30 9.35
N SER A 63 -9.98 21.09 8.06
CA SER A 63 -9.97 19.73 7.51
C SER A 63 -8.83 18.88 8.08
N TRP A 64 -7.71 19.52 8.47
CA TRP A 64 -6.59 18.83 9.09
C TRP A 64 -6.93 18.31 10.50
N ALA A 65 -7.58 19.13 11.36
CA ALA A 65 -7.98 18.71 12.70
C ALA A 65 -8.90 17.48 12.65
N ARG A 66 -9.84 17.49 11.71
CA ARG A 66 -10.72 16.35 11.43
C ARG A 66 -9.91 15.13 11.03
N LYS A 67 -9.00 15.27 10.06
CA LYS A 67 -8.23 14.14 9.57
C LYS A 67 -7.31 13.54 10.64
N ARG A 68 -6.63 14.38 11.40
CA ARG A 68 -5.75 13.96 12.50
C ARG A 68 -6.50 13.13 13.55
N ARG A 69 -7.74 13.52 13.89
CA ARG A 69 -8.62 12.77 14.78
C ARG A 69 -9.05 11.42 14.21
N GLU A 70 -9.47 11.38 12.94
CA GLU A 70 -9.80 10.12 12.25
C GLU A 70 -8.62 9.15 12.25
N ILE A 71 -7.40 9.66 12.08
CA ILE A 71 -6.20 8.82 12.20
C ILE A 71 -6.06 8.35 13.65
N ALA A 72 -6.23 9.24 14.64
CA ALA A 72 -6.06 8.90 16.05
C ALA A 72 -6.97 7.74 16.50
N GLU A 73 -8.19 7.61 15.95
CA GLU A 73 -9.09 6.47 16.22
C GLU A 73 -8.42 5.10 16.00
N GLU A 74 -7.50 4.99 15.05
CA GLU A 74 -6.76 3.75 14.76
C GLU A 74 -5.45 3.61 15.53
N PHE A 75 -4.96 4.69 16.16
CA PHE A 75 -3.63 4.77 16.76
C PHE A 75 -3.62 4.93 18.27
N VAL A 76 -4.79 5.11 18.92
CA VAL A 76 -4.91 5.07 20.38
C VAL A 76 -4.14 3.88 20.95
N GLY A 77 -3.29 4.14 21.94
CA GLY A 77 -2.44 3.11 22.58
C GLY A 77 -1.18 2.72 21.80
N ASN A 78 -1.06 3.12 20.53
CA ASN A 78 0.18 2.99 19.75
C ASN A 78 1.14 4.16 20.05
N SER A 79 2.37 4.08 19.57
CA SER A 79 3.37 5.15 19.71
C SER A 79 2.95 6.42 18.95
N GLN A 80 3.31 7.59 19.49
CA GLN A 80 3.14 8.88 18.81
C GLN A 80 3.94 8.93 17.50
N LEU A 81 5.06 8.20 17.41
CA LEU A 81 5.84 8.07 16.18
C LEU A 81 5.07 7.36 15.06
N ALA A 82 4.36 6.26 15.37
CA ALA A 82 3.50 5.57 14.41
C ALA A 82 2.33 6.45 13.95
N PHE A 83 1.76 7.23 14.88
CA PHE A 83 0.74 8.22 14.56
C PHE A 83 1.27 9.36 13.69
N LEU A 84 2.50 9.82 13.91
CA LEU A 84 3.18 10.78 13.05
C LEU A 84 3.34 10.22 11.63
N ASN A 85 3.81 8.98 11.47
CA ASN A 85 3.91 8.34 10.15
C ASN A 85 2.58 8.40 9.38
N ALA A 86 1.46 8.06 10.03
CA ALA A 86 0.14 8.11 9.39
C ALA A 86 -0.31 9.53 9.02
N GLN A 87 0.04 10.53 9.83
CA GLN A 87 -0.19 11.94 9.56
C GLN A 87 0.61 12.42 8.35
N LEU A 88 1.90 12.06 8.26
CA LEU A 88 2.77 12.41 7.13
C LEU A 88 2.25 11.79 5.82
N ILE A 89 1.94 10.48 5.83
CA ILE A 89 1.36 9.80 4.66
C ILE A 89 0.07 10.48 4.19
N SER A 90 -0.78 10.89 5.12
CA SER A 90 -2.06 11.54 4.78
C SER A 90 -1.84 12.88 4.07
N ASN A 91 -0.87 13.69 4.53
CA ASN A 91 -0.49 14.96 3.91
C ASN A 91 0.20 14.75 2.56
N LEU A 92 1.15 13.82 2.47
CA LEU A 92 1.94 13.55 1.26
C LEU A 92 1.11 12.99 0.09
N ARG A 93 -0.13 12.55 0.35
CA ARG A 93 -1.10 12.17 -0.70
C ARG A 93 -1.83 13.36 -1.31
N LYS A 94 -1.61 14.57 -0.79
CA LYS A 94 -2.22 15.81 -1.27
C LYS A 94 -1.29 16.54 -2.24
N ARG A 95 -1.84 17.47 -3.02
CA ARG A 95 -1.03 18.30 -3.93
C ARG A 95 -0.12 19.28 -3.20
N GLU A 96 -0.58 19.76 -2.05
CA GLU A 96 0.15 20.67 -1.18
C GLU A 96 0.08 20.16 0.25
N PHE A 97 1.17 20.38 0.97
CA PHE A 97 1.43 19.95 2.34
C PHE A 97 2.48 20.88 2.97
N PRO A 98 2.62 20.90 4.31
CA PRO A 98 3.67 21.67 4.95
C PRO A 98 5.07 21.34 4.35
N PRO A 99 5.91 22.32 4.01
CA PRO A 99 7.11 22.09 3.19
C PRO A 99 8.08 21.03 3.74
N HIS A 100 8.18 20.90 5.07
CA HIS A 100 9.07 19.94 5.74
C HIS A 100 8.53 18.50 5.78
N THR A 101 7.31 18.25 5.32
CA THR A 101 6.65 16.94 5.42
C THR A 101 7.43 15.80 4.76
N PRO A 102 7.96 15.94 3.51
CA PRO A 102 8.70 14.85 2.86
C PRO A 102 10.01 14.54 3.60
N GLU A 103 10.72 15.57 4.05
CA GLU A 103 11.98 15.43 4.77
C GLU A 103 11.76 14.76 6.14
N LEU A 104 10.71 15.15 6.87
CA LEU A 104 10.34 14.50 8.12
C LEU A 104 9.95 13.03 7.90
N PHE A 105 9.22 12.72 6.83
CA PHE A 105 8.90 11.33 6.46
C PHE A 105 10.16 10.50 6.21
N GLN A 106 11.11 11.05 5.46
CA GLN A 106 12.39 10.40 5.21
C GLN A 106 13.19 10.19 6.49
N ARG A 107 13.24 11.21 7.35
CA ARG A 107 13.93 11.16 8.64
C ARG A 107 13.39 10.05 9.54
N ILE A 108 12.07 9.95 9.73
CA ILE A 108 11.51 8.92 10.62
C ILE A 108 11.79 7.50 10.13
N TRP A 109 11.86 7.28 8.81
CA TRP A 109 12.17 5.96 8.26
C TRP A 109 13.68 5.66 8.25
N ALA A 110 14.52 6.68 8.08
CA ALA A 110 15.96 6.52 8.21
C ALA A 110 16.39 6.21 9.64
N GLU A 111 15.80 6.87 10.64
CA GLU A 111 16.20 6.76 12.04
C GLU A 111 15.47 5.64 12.79
N GLU A 112 14.19 5.39 12.48
CA GLU A 112 13.30 4.60 13.36
C GLU A 112 12.48 3.52 12.62
N SER A 113 12.94 3.07 11.44
CA SER A 113 12.25 2.03 10.64
C SER A 113 11.96 0.75 11.44
N GLY A 114 12.90 0.29 12.27
CA GLY A 114 12.73 -0.92 13.07
C GLY A 114 11.50 -0.87 13.97
N HIS A 115 11.34 0.22 14.73
CA HIS A 115 10.16 0.44 15.57
C HIS A 115 8.89 0.56 14.74
N LEU A 116 8.91 1.34 13.65
CA LEU A 116 7.74 1.52 12.78
C LEU A 116 7.28 0.20 12.16
N ILE A 117 8.19 -0.68 11.75
CA ILE A 117 7.87 -2.01 11.21
C ILE A 117 7.20 -2.89 12.26
N GLU A 118 7.65 -2.80 13.52
CA GLU A 118 7.08 -3.58 14.62
C GLU A 118 5.65 -3.15 14.98
N VAL A 119 5.39 -1.85 15.05
CA VAL A 119 4.13 -1.34 15.63
C VAL A 119 3.05 -0.96 14.62
N LEU A 120 3.40 -0.76 13.35
CA LEU A 120 2.42 -0.41 12.31
C LEU A 120 1.70 -1.66 11.80
N SER A 121 0.40 -1.53 11.53
CA SER A 121 -0.32 -2.57 10.81
C SER A 121 0.21 -2.72 9.37
N LEU A 122 0.06 -3.91 8.78
CA LEU A 122 0.44 -4.17 7.39
C LEU A 122 -0.16 -3.15 6.41
N ARG A 123 -1.39 -2.67 6.68
CA ARG A 123 -2.05 -1.64 5.87
C ARG A 123 -1.27 -0.32 5.88
N TRP A 124 -0.72 0.07 7.03
CA TRP A 124 0.09 1.28 7.15
C TRP A 124 1.49 1.08 6.58
N LEU A 125 2.10 -0.10 6.74
CA LEU A 125 3.37 -0.43 6.09
C LEU A 125 3.25 -0.35 4.55
N VAL A 126 2.21 -0.93 3.97
CA VAL A 126 1.92 -0.78 2.52
C VAL A 126 1.69 0.68 2.15
N SER A 127 1.01 1.46 3.00
CA SER A 127 0.78 2.88 2.75
C SER A 127 2.08 3.70 2.78
N THR A 128 3.01 3.39 3.69
CA THR A 128 4.35 3.96 3.74
C THR A 128 5.11 3.64 2.47
N LEU A 129 5.17 2.36 2.10
CA LEU A 129 5.89 1.88 0.92
C LEU A 129 5.42 2.60 -0.35
N GLN A 130 4.11 2.80 -0.48
CA GLN A 130 3.52 3.57 -1.57
C GLN A 130 3.86 5.07 -1.53
N THR A 131 4.20 5.61 -0.36
CA THR A 131 4.56 7.03 -0.20
C THR A 131 5.96 7.30 -0.74
N PHE A 132 6.90 6.35 -0.63
CA PHE A 132 8.21 6.42 -1.29
C PHE A 132 8.11 6.55 -2.83
N ALA A 133 7.03 6.06 -3.42
CA ALA A 133 6.81 6.14 -4.87
C ALA A 133 6.77 7.58 -5.41
N GLU A 134 6.25 8.53 -4.63
CA GLU A 134 6.16 9.96 -4.97
C GLU A 134 7.21 10.79 -4.19
N HIS A 135 7.55 10.38 -2.96
CA HIS A 135 8.37 11.18 -2.03
C HIS A 135 9.69 10.51 -1.61
N GLY A 136 10.17 9.56 -2.42
CA GLY A 136 11.49 8.95 -2.25
C GLY A 136 12.62 9.93 -2.55
N ASN A 137 13.65 9.96 -1.69
CA ASN A 137 14.87 10.75 -1.88
C ASN A 137 15.73 10.16 -3.02
N THR A 138 15.81 8.84 -3.13
CA THR A 138 16.62 8.15 -4.15
C THR A 138 15.76 7.66 -5.32
N PRO A 139 16.35 7.47 -6.52
CA PRO A 139 15.66 6.80 -7.63
C PRO A 139 15.15 5.41 -7.23
N ALA A 140 15.96 4.62 -6.51
CA ALA A 140 15.59 3.30 -6.03
C ALA A 140 14.32 3.33 -5.16
N GLN A 141 14.21 4.28 -4.22
CA GLN A 141 12.98 4.46 -3.43
C GLN A 141 11.74 4.73 -4.28
N ARG A 142 11.87 5.63 -5.26
CA ARG A 142 10.74 6.01 -6.12
C ARG A 142 10.35 4.87 -7.04
N GLU A 143 11.30 4.24 -7.72
CA GLU A 143 11.07 3.17 -8.68
C GLU A 143 10.53 1.91 -8.01
N ALA A 144 11.17 1.42 -6.95
CA ALA A 144 10.66 0.29 -6.19
C ALA A 144 9.32 0.63 -5.52
N GLY A 145 9.17 1.84 -5.01
CA GLY A 145 7.91 2.34 -4.44
C GLY A 145 6.76 2.30 -5.45
N GLN A 146 6.98 2.72 -6.70
CA GLN A 146 5.99 2.64 -7.77
C GLN A 146 5.67 1.19 -8.16
N GLY A 147 6.69 0.35 -8.29
CA GLY A 147 6.51 -1.08 -8.60
C GLY A 147 5.63 -1.78 -7.55
N LEU A 148 5.95 -1.59 -6.28
CA LEU A 148 5.19 -2.20 -5.18
C LEU A 148 3.82 -1.54 -4.98
N ARG A 149 3.68 -0.24 -5.26
CA ARG A 149 2.38 0.44 -5.28
C ARG A 149 1.44 -0.22 -6.27
N MET A 150 1.90 -0.46 -7.50
CA MET A 150 1.13 -1.13 -8.53
C MET A 150 0.80 -2.57 -8.13
N LEU A 151 1.79 -3.33 -7.63
CA LEU A 151 1.59 -4.70 -7.15
C LEU A 151 0.48 -4.80 -6.10
N PHE A 152 0.62 -4.10 -4.97
CA PHE A 152 -0.36 -4.17 -3.88
C PHE A 152 -1.72 -3.56 -4.29
N GLY A 153 -1.72 -2.54 -5.16
CA GLY A 153 -2.94 -1.94 -5.69
C GLY A 153 -3.76 -2.91 -6.55
N ILE A 154 -3.12 -3.57 -7.52
CA ILE A 154 -3.76 -4.55 -8.40
C ILE A 154 -4.18 -5.79 -7.60
N MET A 155 -3.32 -6.27 -6.70
CA MET A 155 -3.68 -7.37 -5.80
C MET A 155 -4.94 -7.05 -5.00
N LYS A 156 -5.05 -5.84 -4.42
CA LYS A 156 -6.25 -5.44 -3.67
C LYS A 156 -7.51 -5.47 -4.53
N LEU A 157 -7.46 -4.95 -5.75
CA LEU A 157 -8.59 -4.97 -6.68
C LEU A 157 -8.99 -6.39 -7.06
N TYR A 158 -8.01 -7.23 -7.36
CA TYR A 158 -8.22 -8.63 -7.70
C TYR A 158 -8.79 -9.44 -6.53
N GLU A 159 -8.19 -9.35 -5.34
CA GLU A 159 -8.70 -10.07 -4.17
C GLU A 159 -10.10 -9.60 -3.78
N PHE A 160 -10.41 -8.30 -3.95
CA PHE A 160 -11.77 -7.76 -3.78
C PHE A 160 -12.76 -8.36 -4.78
N GLU A 161 -12.49 -8.31 -6.08
CA GLU A 161 -13.36 -8.91 -7.11
C GLU A 161 -13.59 -10.40 -6.84
N ARG A 162 -12.55 -11.11 -6.42
CA ARG A 162 -12.63 -12.53 -6.08
C ARG A 162 -13.58 -12.82 -4.91
N THR A 163 -13.84 -11.88 -4.01
CA THR A 163 -14.82 -12.09 -2.91
C THR A 163 -16.22 -12.40 -3.42
N PHE A 164 -16.53 -12.04 -4.66
CA PHE A 164 -17.82 -12.34 -5.30
C PHE A 164 -17.85 -13.72 -5.98
N SER A 165 -16.76 -14.49 -5.94
CA SER A 165 -16.69 -15.81 -6.61
C SER A 165 -17.35 -16.94 -5.82
N GLY A 166 -17.77 -16.70 -4.57
CA GLY A 166 -18.27 -17.72 -3.65
C GLY A 166 -17.20 -18.66 -3.08
N LEU A 167 -15.90 -18.38 -3.31
CA LEU A 167 -14.79 -19.18 -2.77
C LEU A 167 -14.09 -18.40 -1.65
N GLY A 168 -13.75 -19.08 -0.56
CA GLY A 168 -12.96 -18.46 0.52
C GLY A 168 -11.55 -18.04 0.04
N PRO A 169 -10.88 -17.07 0.68
CA PRO A 169 -9.59 -16.54 0.21
C PRO A 169 -8.51 -17.61 0.02
N LYS A 170 -8.48 -18.65 0.85
CA LYS A 170 -7.48 -19.73 0.77
C LYS A 170 -7.78 -20.81 -0.28
N GLN A 171 -8.97 -20.78 -0.88
CA GLN A 171 -9.43 -21.83 -1.80
C GLN A 171 -9.01 -21.52 -3.23
N GLU A 172 -8.35 -22.45 -3.92
CA GLU A 172 -8.00 -22.27 -5.34
C GLU A 172 -9.17 -22.59 -6.28
N PHE A 173 -9.16 -22.00 -7.48
CA PHE A 173 -10.06 -22.42 -8.54
C PHE A 173 -9.66 -23.80 -9.08
N GLY A 174 -10.66 -24.67 -9.33
CA GLY A 174 -10.44 -25.95 -9.98
C GLY A 174 -10.20 -25.84 -11.48
N PHE A 175 -9.53 -26.84 -12.08
CA PHE A 175 -9.19 -26.83 -13.51
C PHE A 175 -10.38 -27.10 -14.45
N GLY A 176 -11.42 -27.83 -13.98
CA GLY A 176 -12.48 -28.35 -14.84
C GLY A 176 -13.41 -27.29 -15.45
N LYS A 177 -13.56 -26.14 -14.79
CA LYS A 177 -14.45 -25.05 -15.23
C LYS A 177 -13.70 -23.92 -15.96
N ARG A 178 -12.41 -24.10 -16.29
CA ARG A 178 -11.61 -23.07 -16.94
C ARG A 178 -12.08 -22.86 -18.38
N LYS A 179 -12.58 -21.66 -18.69
CA LYS A 179 -12.81 -21.23 -20.07
C LYS A 179 -11.46 -20.94 -20.74
N ARG A 180 -11.22 -21.51 -21.92
CA ARG A 180 -10.01 -21.27 -22.73
C ARG A 180 -10.32 -20.16 -23.73
N THR A 181 -10.18 -18.93 -23.30
CA THR A 181 -10.30 -17.73 -24.13
C THR A 181 -9.06 -16.87 -23.96
N ARG A 182 -8.79 -16.00 -24.93
CA ARG A 182 -7.79 -14.92 -24.75
C ARG A 182 -8.18 -14.06 -23.55
N LEU A 183 -7.18 -13.57 -22.85
CA LEU A 183 -7.39 -12.60 -21.78
C LEU A 183 -7.73 -11.23 -22.40
N PRO A 184 -8.32 -10.29 -21.64
CA PRO A 184 -8.47 -8.92 -22.09
C PRO A 184 -7.15 -8.33 -22.60
N LEU A 185 -7.23 -7.37 -23.53
CA LEU A 185 -6.07 -6.76 -24.20
C LEU A 185 -5.22 -7.75 -25.01
N ASP A 186 -5.85 -8.81 -25.53
CA ASP A 186 -5.24 -9.83 -26.38
C ASP A 186 -4.07 -10.59 -25.73
N MET A 187 -4.04 -10.64 -24.40
CA MET A 187 -2.96 -11.31 -23.67
C MET A 187 -3.10 -12.83 -23.69
N GLU A 188 -1.97 -13.52 -23.85
CA GLU A 188 -1.90 -14.96 -23.71
C GLU A 188 -2.10 -15.38 -22.25
N PRO A 189 -2.80 -16.50 -21.98
CA PRO A 189 -2.98 -16.97 -20.62
C PRO A 189 -1.66 -17.38 -19.96
N PHE A 190 -1.54 -17.09 -18.65
CA PHE A 190 -0.39 -17.50 -17.86
C PHE A 190 -0.14 -19.02 -17.91
N ALA A 191 1.11 -19.39 -18.20
CA ALA A 191 1.57 -20.78 -18.21
C ALA A 191 1.77 -21.28 -16.77
N LEU A 192 0.75 -21.89 -16.16
CA LEU A 192 0.77 -22.29 -14.75
C LEU A 192 2.00 -23.09 -14.30
N LYS A 193 2.55 -23.96 -15.17
CA LYS A 193 3.66 -24.86 -14.82
C LYS A 193 5.04 -24.22 -14.97
N SER A 194 5.29 -23.68 -16.16
CA SER A 194 6.60 -23.21 -16.60
C SER A 194 6.72 -21.69 -16.63
N GLY A 195 5.61 -20.97 -16.47
CA GLY A 195 5.60 -19.51 -16.41
C GLY A 195 6.11 -19.03 -15.05
N GLY A 196 6.99 -18.03 -15.10
CA GLY A 196 7.56 -17.34 -13.94
C GLY A 196 7.14 -15.89 -13.83
N LEU A 197 5.93 -15.53 -14.31
CA LEU A 197 5.44 -14.15 -14.27
C LEU A 197 5.37 -13.62 -12.83
N ASP A 198 4.96 -14.45 -11.88
CA ASP A 198 5.00 -14.16 -10.45
C ASP A 198 6.42 -13.73 -10.01
N ILE A 199 7.43 -14.54 -10.33
CA ILE A 199 8.83 -14.26 -9.96
C ILE A 199 9.35 -13.02 -10.69
N ASN A 200 9.08 -12.89 -11.99
CA ASN A 200 9.54 -11.77 -12.81
C ASN A 200 8.89 -10.43 -12.44
N LEU A 201 7.73 -10.44 -11.80
CA LEU A 201 7.10 -9.25 -11.23
C LEU A 201 7.70 -8.88 -9.87
N LEU A 202 8.01 -9.87 -9.03
CA LEU A 202 8.42 -9.67 -7.64
C LEU A 202 9.92 -9.43 -7.47
N ALA A 203 10.76 -10.26 -8.10
CA ALA A 203 12.19 -10.28 -7.83
C ALA A 203 12.92 -8.98 -8.21
N PRO A 204 12.71 -8.38 -9.40
CA PRO A 204 13.43 -7.16 -9.77
C PRO A 204 13.10 -5.96 -8.87
N VAL A 205 11.84 -5.86 -8.46
CA VAL A 205 11.37 -4.76 -7.60
C VAL A 205 11.90 -4.91 -6.18
N TRP A 206 11.94 -6.15 -5.66
CA TRP A 206 12.53 -6.43 -4.36
C TRP A 206 14.04 -6.20 -4.37
N ASP A 207 14.76 -6.71 -5.36
CA ASP A 207 16.21 -6.54 -5.52
C ASP A 207 16.58 -5.04 -5.57
N LEU A 208 15.86 -4.25 -6.38
CA LEU A 208 16.04 -2.80 -6.43
C LEU A 208 15.80 -2.14 -5.06
N ALA A 209 14.74 -2.52 -4.35
CA ALA A 209 14.45 -1.96 -3.03
C ALA A 209 15.56 -2.24 -2.01
N LEU A 210 16.25 -3.39 -2.12
CA LEU A 210 17.36 -3.75 -1.25
C LEU A 210 18.63 -2.92 -1.48
N THR A 211 18.72 -2.18 -2.59
CA THR A 211 19.84 -1.27 -2.85
C THR A 211 19.77 0.04 -2.05
N ASP A 212 18.62 0.34 -1.43
CA ASP A 212 18.40 1.56 -0.65
C ASP A 212 18.28 1.26 0.84
N THR A 213 19.16 1.82 1.67
CA THR A 213 19.25 1.49 3.10
C THR A 213 18.03 1.90 3.92
N VAL A 214 17.26 2.90 3.47
CA VAL A 214 16.06 3.39 4.19
C VAL A 214 14.84 2.56 3.82
N MET A 215 14.67 2.22 2.54
CA MET A 215 13.52 1.44 2.07
C MET A 215 13.69 -0.07 2.27
N ALA A 216 14.91 -0.60 2.21
CA ALA A 216 15.19 -2.03 2.25
C ALA A 216 14.52 -2.77 3.43
N PRO A 217 14.57 -2.27 4.69
CA PRO A 217 13.93 -2.96 5.82
C PRO A 217 12.42 -3.12 5.63
N LEU A 218 11.74 -2.07 5.19
CA LEU A 218 10.29 -2.08 4.96
C LEU A 218 9.91 -2.97 3.78
N ALA A 219 10.62 -2.83 2.66
CA ALA A 219 10.36 -3.63 1.47
C ALA A 219 10.58 -5.12 1.77
N ASN A 220 11.67 -5.47 2.46
CA ASN A 220 11.93 -6.85 2.84
C ASN A 220 10.84 -7.39 3.78
N ALA A 221 10.48 -6.66 4.84
CA ALA A 221 9.43 -7.09 5.77
C ALA A 221 8.08 -7.37 5.06
N LEU A 222 7.68 -6.51 4.12
CA LEU A 222 6.45 -6.70 3.34
C LEU A 222 6.54 -7.85 2.33
N MET A 223 7.70 -8.05 1.70
CA MET A 223 7.91 -9.16 0.76
C MET A 223 7.95 -10.51 1.49
N GLU A 224 8.52 -10.57 2.69
CA GLU A 224 8.44 -11.76 3.53
C GLU A 224 7.00 -12.05 3.97
N GLU A 225 6.24 -11.02 4.36
CA GLU A 225 4.83 -11.22 4.70
C GLU A 225 3.99 -11.68 3.50
N LEU A 226 4.25 -11.10 2.32
CA LEU A 226 3.65 -11.55 1.07
C LEU A 226 3.93 -13.03 0.79
N ASN A 227 5.14 -13.50 1.05
CA ASN A 227 5.54 -14.90 0.87
C ASN A 227 4.87 -15.82 1.92
N ARG A 228 4.74 -15.35 3.17
CA ARG A 228 4.06 -16.08 4.25
C ARG A 228 2.54 -16.14 4.06
N GLU A 229 1.95 -15.15 3.40
CA GLU A 229 0.51 -15.06 3.19
C GLU A 229 -0.05 -16.36 2.56
N SER A 230 -1.08 -16.88 3.21
CA SER A 230 -1.67 -18.19 2.94
C SER A 230 -2.91 -18.13 2.03
N GLY A 231 -3.45 -16.94 1.83
CA GLY A 231 -4.67 -16.67 1.08
C GLY A 231 -4.46 -15.99 -0.27
N GLY A 232 -3.39 -15.20 -0.46
CA GLY A 232 -3.22 -14.36 -1.66
C GLY A 232 -3.06 -15.13 -2.98
N VAL A 233 -3.19 -14.39 -4.09
CA VAL A 233 -3.06 -14.90 -5.46
C VAL A 233 -1.83 -15.78 -5.68
N PHE A 234 -0.67 -15.37 -5.17
CA PHE A 234 0.59 -16.11 -5.35
C PHE A 234 0.55 -17.49 -4.69
N ARG A 235 0.05 -17.56 -3.44
CA ARG A 235 -0.14 -18.83 -2.73
C ARG A 235 -1.12 -19.75 -3.46
N ARG A 236 -2.21 -19.19 -4.01
CA ARG A 236 -3.18 -19.98 -4.77
C ARG A 236 -2.60 -20.48 -6.09
N ILE A 237 -1.80 -19.68 -6.79
CA ILE A 237 -1.09 -20.11 -8.00
C ILE A 237 -0.12 -21.26 -7.69
N ASP A 238 0.66 -21.17 -6.62
CA ASP A 238 1.54 -22.26 -6.18
C ASP A 238 0.73 -23.54 -5.89
N ARG A 239 -0.34 -23.46 -5.09
CA ARG A 239 -1.21 -24.62 -4.81
C ARG A 239 -1.77 -25.25 -6.09
N MET A 240 -2.21 -24.43 -7.05
CA MET A 240 -2.66 -24.91 -8.36
C MET A 240 -1.52 -25.61 -9.11
N ARG A 241 -0.31 -25.03 -9.14
CA ARG A 241 0.88 -25.62 -9.77
C ARG A 241 1.17 -26.99 -9.16
N GLN A 242 1.22 -27.11 -7.83
CA GLN A 242 1.45 -28.38 -7.13
C GLN A 242 0.37 -29.43 -7.42
N LYS A 243 -0.90 -29.01 -7.43
CA LYS A 243 -2.03 -29.90 -7.76
C LYS A 243 -1.92 -30.43 -9.19
N ARG A 244 -1.48 -29.60 -10.13
CA ARG A 244 -1.29 -30.00 -11.52
C ARG A 244 -0.15 -31.01 -11.68
N LEU A 245 0.98 -30.79 -11.01
CA LEU A 245 2.11 -31.72 -11.03
C LEU A 245 1.71 -33.10 -10.47
N ARG A 246 0.99 -33.14 -9.34
CA ARG A 246 0.49 -34.40 -8.75
C ARG A 246 -0.47 -35.18 -9.65
N GLN A 247 -1.30 -34.49 -10.45
CA GLN A 247 -2.21 -35.15 -11.39
C GLN A 247 -1.49 -35.84 -12.55
N GLU A 248 -0.27 -35.40 -12.87
CA GLU A 248 0.53 -35.93 -13.97
C GLU A 248 1.41 -37.08 -13.53
N THR A 249 1.96 -37.04 -12.32
CA THR A 249 2.71 -38.19 -11.75
C THR A 249 1.82 -39.41 -11.48
N ARG A 250 0.49 -39.24 -11.42
CA ARG A 250 -0.48 -40.31 -11.22
C ARG A 250 -1.04 -40.91 -12.51
N LYS A 251 -0.70 -40.33 -13.66
CA LYS A 251 -1.05 -40.83 -14.98
C LYS A 251 0.13 -41.61 -15.55
#